data_AF-A0A7W4ADP7-F1
#
_entry.id   AF-A0A7W4ADP7-F1
#
_cell.length_a   1.000
_cell.length_b   1.000
_cell.length_c   1.000
_cell.angle_alpha   90.00
_cell.angle_beta   90.00
_cell.angle_gamma   90.00
#
_symmetry.space_group_name_H-M   'P 1'
#
loop_
_entity.id
_entity.type
_entity.pdbx_description
1 polymer ?
#
loop_
_entity_poly.entity_id
_entity_poly.type
_entity_poly.pdbx_seq_one_letter_code
_entity_poly.pdbx_strand_id
1 'polypeptide(L)'
;MKCICPRPGLHAPALVANYIEAGLSAARHYEKNHSLLLQELYLRRTFHEILNKMCDSLVHCAIRKQCLEQLYKPLLALKRFYRSHNSIKKYLILEREARILSHEFNPF
;
A
#
# COMPACT_ATOMS: atom_id res chain seq x y z
N MET A 1 6.25 32.86 12.39
CA MET A 1 5.97 31.43 12.18
C MET A 1 6.34 31.07 10.74
N LYS A 2 7.38 30.26 10.52
CA LYS A 2 7.73 29.81 9.16
C LYS A 2 6.75 28.71 8.77
N CYS A 3 5.91 28.94 7.77
CA CYS A 3 5.19 27.87 7.09
C CYS A 3 6.20 26.92 6.49
N ILE A 4 6.44 25.79 7.16
CA ILE A 4 7.09 24.63 6.56
C ILE A 4 6.01 24.04 5.65
N CYS A 5 5.88 24.56 4.44
CA CYS A 5 5.05 23.93 3.42
C CYS A 5 5.87 22.74 2.89
N PRO A 6 5.59 21.48 3.27
CA PRO A 6 6.16 20.36 2.53
C PRO A 6 5.66 20.51 1.10
N ARG A 7 6.56 20.63 0.11
CA ARG A 7 6.17 20.65 -1.31
C ARG A 7 5.62 19.27 -1.66
N PRO A 8 4.30 19.04 -1.68
CA PRO A 8 3.78 17.68 -1.68
C PRO A 8 4.09 16.99 -3.01
N GLY A 9 4.18 17.76 -4.11
CA GLY A 9 4.60 17.23 -5.41
C GLY A 9 6.02 16.66 -5.43
N LEU A 10 6.95 17.24 -4.66
CA LEU A 10 8.35 16.78 -4.62
C LEU A 10 8.54 15.61 -3.64
N HIS A 11 7.84 15.63 -2.51
CA HIS A 11 8.04 14.66 -1.43
C HIS A 11 7.08 13.47 -1.48
N ALA A 12 5.93 13.57 -2.16
CA ALA A 12 4.95 12.49 -2.21
C ALA A 12 5.52 11.14 -2.69
N PRO A 13 6.36 11.07 -3.75
CA PRO A 13 6.89 9.79 -4.20
C PRO A 13 7.72 9.08 -3.12
N ALA A 14 8.62 9.83 -2.47
CA ALA A 14 9.47 9.33 -1.40
C ALA A 14 8.66 9.00 -0.14
N LEU A 15 7.67 9.82 0.21
CA LEU A 15 6.79 9.59 1.37
C LEU A 15 6.04 8.26 1.24
N VAL A 16 5.38 8.05 0.09
CA VAL A 16 4.63 6.82 -0.19
C VAL A 16 5.57 5.62 -0.28
N ALA A 17 6.71 5.76 -0.97
CA ALA A 17 7.70 4.69 -1.08
C ALA A 17 8.25 4.26 0.28
N ASN A 18 8.61 5.22 1.15
CA ASN A 18 9.13 4.95 2.49
C ASN A 18 8.09 4.27 3.37
N TYR A 19 6.82 4.68 3.27
CA TYR A 19 5.74 4.02 4.00
C TYR A 19 5.56 2.56 3.58
N ILE A 20 5.52 2.31 2.26
CA ILE A 20 5.43 0.95 1.71
C ILE A 20 6.64 0.13 2.17
N GLU A 21 7.85 0.66 2.06
CA GLU A 21 9.07 -0.04 2.43
C GLU A 21 9.12 -0.39 3.93
N ALA A 22 8.69 0.54 4.79
CA ALA A 22 8.57 0.28 6.23
C ALA A 22 7.59 -0.87 6.53
N GLY A 23 6.41 -0.85 5.90
CA GLY A 23 5.41 -1.90 6.05
C GLY A 23 5.89 -3.27 5.54
N LEU A 24 6.55 -3.30 4.38
CA LEU A 24 7.14 -4.52 3.83
C LEU A 24 8.32 -5.02 4.68
N SER A 25 9.14 -4.11 5.24
CA SER A 25 10.23 -4.48 6.14
C SER A 25 9.71 -5.12 7.42
N ALA A 26 8.65 -4.57 8.01
CA ALA A 26 7.97 -5.18 9.16
C ALA A 26 7.45 -6.58 8.82
N ALA A 27 6.78 -6.75 7.67
CA ALA A 27 6.33 -8.07 7.22
C ALA A 27 7.48 -9.07 7.07
N ARG A 28 8.61 -8.67 6.46
CA ARG A 28 9.82 -9.50 6.32
C ARG A 28 10.46 -9.84 7.68
N HIS A 29 10.38 -8.96 8.66
CA HIS A 29 10.82 -9.26 10.01
C HIS A 29 10.00 -10.41 10.63
N TYR A 30 8.67 -10.35 10.49
CA TYR A 30 7.79 -11.43 11.00
C TYR A 30 7.88 -12.73 10.19
N GLU A 31 8.18 -12.64 8.89
CA GLU A 31 8.53 -13.81 8.07
C GLU A 31 9.73 -14.57 8.66
N LYS A 32 10.82 -13.85 8.97
CA LYS A 32 12.03 -14.42 9.59
C LYS A 32 11.79 -15.01 10.98
N ASN A 33 10.84 -14.45 11.73
CA ASN A 33 10.44 -14.95 13.04
C ASN A 33 9.34 -16.03 12.97
N HIS A 34 9.00 -16.53 11.78
CA HIS A 34 7.96 -17.54 11.55
C HIS A 34 6.56 -17.15 12.07
N SER A 35 6.28 -15.84 12.16
CA SER A 35 4.97 -15.34 12.60
C SER A 35 4.10 -14.98 11.41
N LEU A 36 3.39 -16.00 10.88
CA LEU A 36 2.54 -15.84 9.69
C LEU A 36 1.41 -14.83 9.88
N LEU A 37 0.78 -14.81 11.07
CA LEU A 37 -0.31 -13.91 11.37
C LEU A 37 0.15 -12.44 11.32
N LEU A 38 1.31 -12.15 11.91
CA LEU A 38 1.86 -10.79 11.92
C LEU A 38 2.39 -10.41 10.53
N GLN A 39 3.00 -11.34 9.80
CA GLN A 39 3.37 -11.11 8.39
C GLN A 39 2.14 -10.74 7.55
N GLU A 40 1.05 -11.51 7.61
CA GLU A 40 -0.20 -11.21 6.90
C GLU A 40 -0.77 -9.84 7.33
N LEU A 41 -0.77 -9.56 8.64
CA LEU A 41 -1.29 -8.30 9.19
C LEU A 41 -0.56 -7.09 8.61
N TYR A 42 0.77 -7.08 8.59
CA TYR A 42 1.53 -5.94 8.09
C TYR A 42 1.41 -5.78 6.57
N LEU A 43 1.37 -6.88 5.82
CA LEU A 43 1.11 -6.83 4.37
C LEU A 43 -0.26 -6.25 4.06
N ARG A 44 -1.32 -6.76 4.71
CA ARG A 44 -2.67 -6.26 4.53
C ARG A 44 -2.79 -4.82 4.99
N ARG A 45 -2.25 -4.46 6.15
CA ARG A 45 -2.30 -3.07 6.65
C ARG A 45 -1.66 -2.10 5.68
N THR A 46 -0.48 -2.43 5.16
CA THR A 46 0.21 -1.59 4.17
C THR A 46 -0.63 -1.39 2.92
N PHE A 47 -1.24 -2.47 2.40
CA PHE A 47 -2.14 -2.41 1.25
C PHE A 47 -3.35 -1.51 1.49
N HIS A 48 -4.13 -1.75 2.56
CA HIS A 48 -5.36 -0.99 2.82
C HIS A 48 -5.06 0.49 3.10
N GLU A 49 -3.95 0.81 3.76
CA GLU A 49 -3.58 2.22 4.01
C GLU A 49 -3.25 2.96 2.71
N ILE A 50 -2.50 2.34 1.79
CA ILE A 50 -2.25 2.95 0.47
C ILE A 50 -3.55 3.12 -0.32
N LEU A 51 -4.41 2.11 -0.30
CA LEU A 51 -5.71 2.12 -0.98
C LEU A 51 -6.64 3.21 -0.40
N ASN A 52 -6.74 3.30 0.92
CA ASN A 52 -7.55 4.32 1.60
C ASN A 52 -7.04 5.72 1.28
N LYS A 53 -5.72 5.95 1.33
CA LYS A 53 -5.12 7.26 1.00
C LYS A 53 -5.28 7.64 -0.46
N MET A 54 -5.39 6.68 -1.37
CA MET A 54 -5.72 6.93 -2.78
C MET A 54 -7.17 7.43 -2.93
N CYS A 55 -8.11 6.83 -2.20
CA CYS A 55 -9.54 7.16 -2.27
C CYS A 55 -9.93 8.40 -1.45
N ASP A 56 -9.12 8.82 -0.48
CA ASP A 56 -9.41 9.95 0.41
C ASP A 56 -9.28 11.31 -0.29
N SER A 57 -10.40 12.01 -0.47
CA SER A 57 -10.46 13.32 -1.13
C SER A 57 -9.80 14.45 -0.33
N LEU A 58 -9.57 14.26 0.97
CA LEU A 58 -8.87 15.22 1.84
C LEU A 58 -7.34 15.08 1.72
N VAL A 59 -6.86 13.99 1.14
CA VAL A 59 -5.43 13.78 0.88
C VAL A 59 -5.02 14.55 -0.36
N HIS A 60 -3.85 15.21 -0.27
CA HIS A 60 -3.31 15.99 -1.37
C HIS A 60 -3.16 15.15 -2.67
N CYS A 61 -3.59 15.69 -3.82
CA CYS A 61 -3.62 14.99 -5.11
C CYS A 61 -2.29 14.31 -5.49
N ALA A 62 -1.15 14.96 -5.25
CA ALA A 62 0.16 14.35 -5.48
C ALA A 62 0.40 13.05 -4.69
N ILE A 63 -0.06 12.97 -3.43
CA ILE A 63 0.03 11.76 -2.62
C ILE A 63 -0.92 10.69 -3.16
N ARG A 64 -2.16 11.06 -3.49
CA ARG A 64 -3.14 10.14 -4.09
C ARG A 64 -2.63 9.50 -5.38
N LYS A 65 -2.03 10.30 -6.27
CA LYS A 65 -1.36 9.83 -7.51
C LYS A 65 -0.25 8.82 -7.21
N GLN A 66 0.60 9.14 -6.23
CA GLN A 66 1.70 8.24 -5.83
C GLN A 66 1.20 6.96 -5.15
N CYS A 67 0.11 7.01 -4.38
CA CYS A 67 -0.54 5.82 -3.84
C CYS A 67 -1.02 4.89 -4.96
N LEU A 68 -1.67 5.43 -6.00
CA LEU A 68 -2.10 4.65 -7.18
C LEU A 68 -0.91 4.07 -7.95
N GLU A 69 0.08 4.90 -8.31
CA GLU A 69 1.25 4.48 -9.08
C GLU A 69 2.08 3.40 -8.37
N GLN A 70 2.13 3.42 -7.03
CA GLN A 70 2.94 2.48 -6.25
C GLN A 70 2.14 1.33 -5.63
N LEU A 71 0.81 1.26 -5.84
CA LEU A 71 -0.09 0.23 -5.29
C LEU A 71 0.32 -1.20 -5.69
N TYR A 72 0.98 -1.36 -6.84
CA TYR A 72 1.47 -2.66 -7.30
C TYR A 72 2.47 -3.31 -6.34
N LYS A 73 3.23 -2.53 -5.56
CA LYS A 73 4.24 -3.04 -4.61
C LYS A 73 3.60 -3.87 -3.49
N PRO A 74 2.64 -3.35 -2.69
CA PRO A 74 1.96 -4.15 -1.69
C PRO A 74 1.11 -5.28 -2.30
N LEU A 75 0.50 -5.08 -3.47
CA LEU A 75 -0.22 -6.15 -4.18
C LEU A 75 0.70 -7.32 -4.54
N LEU A 76 1.88 -7.05 -5.08
CA LEU A 76 2.84 -8.10 -5.43
C LEU A 76 3.33 -8.86 -4.18
N ALA A 77 3.55 -8.16 -3.07
CA ALA A 77 3.92 -8.78 -1.80
C ALA A 77 2.80 -9.69 -1.26
N LEU A 78 1.54 -9.23 -1.27
CA LEU A 78 0.37 -10.04 -0.92
C LEU A 78 0.19 -11.25 -1.84
N LYS A 79 0.41 -11.08 -3.16
CA LYS A 79 0.34 -12.17 -4.13
C LYS A 79 1.33 -13.28 -3.79
N ARG A 80 2.58 -12.91 -3.49
CA ARG A 80 3.63 -13.84 -3.08
C ARG A 80 3.25 -14.58 -1.79
N PHE A 81 2.84 -13.83 -0.78
CA PHE A 81 2.42 -14.38 0.51
C PHE A 81 1.24 -15.37 0.36
N TYR A 82 0.16 -14.99 -0.30
CA TYR A 82 -1.00 -15.89 -0.41
C TYR A 82 -0.76 -17.08 -1.33
N ARG A 83 0.14 -16.96 -2.32
CA ARG A 83 0.55 -18.09 -3.16
C ARG A 83 1.38 -19.10 -2.37
N SER A 84 2.31 -18.66 -1.51
CA SER A 84 3.11 -19.57 -0.68
C SER A 84 2.28 -20.27 0.41
N HIS A 85 1.14 -19.71 0.80
CA HIS A 85 0.25 -20.25 1.83
C HIS A 85 -1.07 -20.82 1.28
N ASN A 86 -1.11 -21.24 0.00
CA ASN A 86 -2.26 -21.87 -0.66
C ASN A 86 -3.59 -21.12 -0.51
N SER A 87 -3.53 -19.80 -0.37
CA SER A 87 -4.66 -18.92 -0.02
C SER A 87 -4.97 -17.93 -1.14
N ILE A 88 -4.77 -18.32 -2.40
CA ILE A 88 -4.90 -17.42 -3.57
C ILE A 88 -6.27 -16.75 -3.68
N LYS A 89 -7.34 -17.41 -3.19
CA LYS A 89 -8.69 -16.82 -3.16
C LYS A 89 -8.72 -15.51 -2.37
N LYS A 90 -7.99 -15.42 -1.24
CA LYS A 90 -7.88 -14.19 -0.44
C LYS A 90 -7.20 -13.07 -1.25
N TYR A 91 -6.14 -13.39 -1.99
CA TYR A 91 -5.48 -12.43 -2.88
C TYR A 91 -6.42 -11.90 -3.97
N LEU A 92 -7.18 -12.78 -4.63
CA LEU A 92 -8.08 -12.38 -5.72
C LEU A 92 -9.18 -11.40 -5.25
N ILE A 93 -9.64 -11.53 -4.01
CA ILE A 93 -10.58 -10.57 -3.41
C ILE A 93 -9.94 -9.18 -3.31
N LEU A 94 -8.73 -9.11 -2.75
CA LEU A 94 -7.98 -7.86 -2.58
C LEU A 94 -7.60 -7.22 -3.93
N GLU A 95 -7.19 -8.03 -4.91
CA GLU A 95 -6.87 -7.55 -6.26
C GLU A 95 -8.10 -6.99 -6.96
N ARG A 96 -9.25 -7.65 -6.82
CA ARG A 96 -10.52 -7.17 -7.38
C ARG A 96 -10.94 -5.84 -6.75
N GLU A 97 -10.86 -5.74 -5.43
CA GLU A 97 -11.15 -4.50 -4.70
C GLU A 97 -10.24 -3.36 -5.15
N ALA A 98 -8.92 -3.58 -5.19
CA ALA A 98 -7.95 -2.61 -5.68
C ALA A 98 -8.28 -2.12 -7.09
N ARG A 99 -8.66 -3.04 -7.99
CA ARG A 99 -9.00 -2.71 -9.38
C ARG A 99 -10.24 -1.83 -9.48
N ILE A 100 -11.30 -2.16 -8.74
CA ILE A 100 -12.55 -1.38 -8.74
C ILE A 100 -12.27 0.04 -8.24
N LEU A 101 -11.62 0.16 -7.09
CA LEU A 101 -11.35 1.46 -6.47
C LEU A 101 -10.34 2.29 -7.26
N SER A 102 -9.31 1.67 -7.84
CA SER A 102 -8.35 2.38 -8.70
C SER A 102 -9.01 2.95 -9.96
N HIS A 103 -10.02 2.25 -10.49
CA HIS A 103 -10.79 2.74 -11.63
C HIS A 103 -11.72 3.89 -11.21
N GLU A 104 -12.43 3.76 -10.09
CA GLU A 104 -13.40 4.76 -9.61
C GLU A 104 -12.73 6.06 -9.13
N PHE A 105 -11.61 5.96 -8.41
CA PHE A 105 -10.92 7.09 -7.79
C PHE A 105 -9.69 7.56 -8.58
N ASN A 106 -9.61 7.18 -9.85
CA ASN A 106 -8.47 7.52 -10.72
C ASN A 106 -8.28 9.05 -10.80
N PRO A 107 -7.15 9.61 -10.34
CA PRO A 107 -6.89 11.05 -10.36
C PRO A 107 -6.28 11.55 -11.70
N PHE A 108 -6.32 10.73 -12.76
CA PHE A 108 -5.82 11.05 -14.10
C PHE A 108 -6.97 11.30 -15.08
#